data_AF-A0A081BI94-F1
#
_entry.id   AF-A0A081BI94-F1
#
_cell.length_a   1.000
_cell.length_b   1.000
_cell.length_c   1.000
_cell.angle_alpha   90.00
_cell.angle_beta   90.00
_cell.angle_gamma   90.00
#
_symmetry.space_group_name_H-M   'P 1'
#
loop_
_entity.id
_entity.type
_entity.pdbx_description
1 polymer ?
#
loop_
_entity_poly.entity_id
_entity_poly.type
_entity_poly.pdbx_seq_one_letter_code
_entity_poly.pdbx_strand_id
1 'polypeptide(L)'
;MSPTDKFNQANHNFKSIYYAGKQRERKNKPNKYKWLPDWTLNKSNYLLHEHDPQNRNKKVYKRGSIVNVDFGVNVGQELTGNHFAIILNKHDNSRNDKLTVIPLTSHEHPNTVKLDKTILNLSLEEFIQAAVRLSTINYALIYVLYTAAKKINPDTKTPYEQFLLNANKQETDEEKMVIQGLADSLNKDIPDNDSAIATLKNYPPLTEHSDNILDYIINNNISNKIIHDVNLVSEAMNKYKSYNKETWAKISDIQTVSKTRLIRINSADPIGKIKVSPSVLNTIDKEIRKQFTK
;
A
#
# COMPACT_ATOMS: atom_id res chain seq x y z
N MET A 1 41.67 6.00 16.79
CA MET A 1 40.56 6.88 16.35
C MET A 1 39.47 6.87 17.42
N SER A 2 39.09 8.06 17.91
CA SER A 2 37.93 8.26 18.79
C SER A 2 36.61 7.96 18.07
N PRO A 3 35.47 7.82 18.77
CA PRO A 3 34.16 7.70 18.13
C PRO A 3 33.88 8.84 17.14
N THR A 4 34.17 10.08 17.52
CA THR A 4 34.02 11.26 16.66
C THR A 4 34.88 11.15 15.40
N ASP A 5 36.14 10.71 15.53
CA ASP A 5 37.03 10.54 14.37
C ASP A 5 36.48 9.49 13.40
N LYS A 6 35.91 8.39 13.93
CA LYS A 6 35.30 7.34 13.11
C LYS A 6 34.09 7.86 12.33
N PHE A 7 33.21 8.64 12.97
CA PHE A 7 32.06 9.25 12.29
C PHE A 7 32.49 10.27 11.23
N ASN A 8 33.47 11.11 11.54
CA ASN A 8 34.01 12.09 10.60
C ASN A 8 34.64 11.40 9.39
N GLN A 9 35.44 10.35 9.61
CA GLN A 9 36.06 9.58 8.52
C GLN A 9 35.00 8.86 7.67
N ALA A 10 33.97 8.27 8.28
CA ALA A 10 32.89 7.63 7.55
C ALA A 10 32.13 8.64 6.68
N ASN A 11 31.77 9.80 7.23
CA ASN A 11 31.10 10.88 6.49
C ASN A 11 31.97 11.38 5.33
N HIS A 12 33.27 11.54 5.54
CA HIS A 12 34.21 11.88 4.47
C HIS A 12 34.19 10.82 3.35
N ASN A 13 34.30 9.54 3.69
CA ASN A 13 34.28 8.44 2.72
C ASN A 13 32.96 8.40 1.92
N PHE A 14 31.81 8.58 2.58
CA PHE A 14 30.51 8.60 1.92
C PHE A 14 30.35 9.78 0.95
N LYS A 15 30.83 10.97 1.33
CA LYS A 15 30.86 12.14 0.43
C LYS A 15 31.74 11.87 -0.79
N SER A 16 32.94 11.33 -0.57
CA SER A 16 33.89 11.02 -1.65
C SER A 16 33.30 10.06 -2.68
N ILE A 17 32.68 8.96 -2.24
CA ILE A 17 32.08 7.99 -3.17
C ILE A 17 30.81 8.53 -3.84
N TYR A 18 30.01 9.35 -3.16
CA TYR A 18 28.85 10.01 -3.75
C TYR A 18 29.24 10.89 -4.95
N TYR A 19 30.24 11.76 -4.79
CA TYR A 19 30.71 12.63 -5.87
C TYR A 19 31.43 11.85 -6.98
N ALA A 20 32.18 10.80 -6.65
CA ALA A 20 32.73 9.88 -7.65
C ALA A 20 31.62 9.19 -8.47
N GLY A 21 30.51 8.82 -7.81
CA GLY A 21 29.31 8.29 -8.45
C GLY A 21 28.67 9.27 -9.44
N LYS A 22 28.58 10.56 -9.09
CA LYS A 22 28.05 11.61 -9.99
C LYS A 22 28.83 11.73 -11.30
N GLN A 23 30.15 11.51 -11.27
CA GLN A 23 30.96 11.49 -12.49
C GLN A 23 30.65 10.27 -13.39
N ARG A 24 30.20 9.15 -12.81
CA ARG A 24 29.74 7.99 -13.58
C ARG A 24 28.40 8.26 -14.28
N GLU A 25 27.49 8.95 -13.60
CA GLU A 25 26.18 9.35 -14.19
C GLU A 25 26.35 10.22 -15.43
N ARG A 26 27.27 11.19 -15.39
CA ARG A 26 27.62 12.03 -16.55
C ARG A 26 28.11 11.24 -17.76
N LYS A 27 28.58 10.01 -17.54
CA LYS A 27 29.03 9.06 -18.58
C LYS A 27 27.97 7.99 -18.89
N ASN A 28 26.70 8.21 -18.52
CA ASN A 28 25.60 7.26 -18.66
C ASN A 28 25.86 5.88 -18.03
N LYS A 29 26.70 5.81 -17.00
CA LYS A 29 26.98 4.55 -16.27
C LYS A 29 26.06 4.43 -15.05
N PRO A 30 25.65 3.20 -14.67
CA PRO A 30 24.90 2.98 -13.44
C PRO A 30 25.63 3.54 -12.22
N ASN A 31 24.87 4.23 -11.37
CA ASN A 31 25.35 4.84 -10.14
C ASN A 31 24.38 4.54 -8.99
N LYS A 32 24.68 3.49 -8.22
CA LYS A 32 23.91 3.20 -6.99
C LYS A 32 24.17 4.20 -5.86
N TYR A 33 25.31 4.90 -5.89
CA TYR A 33 25.71 5.84 -4.84
C TYR A 33 24.87 7.12 -4.83
N LYS A 34 24.06 7.38 -5.85
CA LYS A 34 23.13 8.52 -5.86
C LYS A 34 22.13 8.48 -4.70
N TRP A 35 21.81 7.29 -4.21
CA TRP A 35 20.89 7.05 -3.09
C TRP A 35 21.60 7.02 -1.73
N LEU A 36 22.93 7.15 -1.70
CA LEU A 36 23.72 7.03 -0.47
C LEU A 36 23.38 8.11 0.58
N PRO A 37 23.12 9.39 0.22
CA PRO A 37 22.68 10.39 1.19
C PRO A 37 21.37 9.98 1.88
N ASP A 38 20.35 9.62 1.09
CA ASP A 38 19.04 9.20 1.59
C ASP A 38 19.16 7.95 2.46
N TRP A 39 19.91 6.94 2.00
CA TRP A 39 20.15 5.73 2.78
C TRP A 39 20.86 6.01 4.11
N THR A 40 21.85 6.90 4.12
CA THR A 40 22.59 7.23 5.34
C THR A 40 21.67 7.88 6.37
N LEU A 41 20.82 8.82 5.93
CA LEU A 41 19.83 9.47 6.77
C LEU A 41 18.72 8.51 7.21
N ASN A 42 18.20 7.68 6.31
CA ASN A 42 17.19 6.68 6.64
C ASN A 42 17.71 5.68 7.67
N LYS A 43 18.93 5.16 7.48
CA LYS A 43 19.56 4.24 8.42
C LYS A 43 19.75 4.89 9.80
N SER A 44 20.21 6.14 9.88
CA SER A 44 20.31 6.83 11.17
C SER A 44 18.95 7.01 11.83
N ASN A 45 17.93 7.35 11.04
CA ASN A 45 16.56 7.45 11.55
C ASN A 45 16.04 6.10 12.03
N TYR A 46 16.23 5.00 11.29
CA TYR A 46 15.81 3.67 11.72
C TYR A 46 16.43 3.29 13.07
N LEU A 47 17.74 3.52 13.24
CA LEU A 47 18.44 3.23 14.50
C LEU A 47 17.96 4.14 15.64
N LEU A 48 17.68 5.41 15.37
CA LEU A 48 17.17 6.35 16.38
C LEU A 48 15.77 5.95 16.86
N HIS A 49 14.87 5.56 15.94
CA HIS A 49 13.50 5.17 16.28
C HIS A 49 13.41 3.77 16.90
N GLU A 50 14.38 2.88 16.62
CA GLU A 50 14.42 1.53 17.21
C GLU A 50 14.55 1.55 18.75
N HIS A 51 15.09 2.63 19.30
CA HIS A 51 15.18 2.83 20.74
C HIS A 51 13.81 2.95 21.43
N ASP A 52 12.76 3.37 20.71
CA ASP A 52 11.41 3.51 21.26
C ASP A 52 10.52 2.31 20.86
N PRO A 53 10.12 1.44 21.82
CA PRO A 53 9.26 0.29 21.55
C PRO A 53 7.89 0.63 20.98
N GLN A 54 7.39 1.87 21.17
CA GLN A 54 6.09 2.27 20.67
C GLN A 54 6.05 2.46 19.16
N ASN A 55 7.21 2.75 18.55
CA ASN A 55 7.34 2.98 17.10
C ASN A 55 7.51 1.69 16.30
N ARG A 56 7.41 0.52 16.95
CA ARG A 56 7.57 -0.77 16.29
C ARG A 56 6.38 -1.09 15.40
N ASN A 57 6.68 -1.69 14.25
CA ASN A 57 5.66 -2.14 13.31
C ASN A 57 5.02 -3.44 13.80
N LYS A 58 3.89 -3.31 14.51
CA LYS A 58 3.14 -4.43 15.10
C LYS A 58 2.30 -5.24 14.08
N LYS A 59 2.32 -4.88 12.78
CA LYS A 59 1.57 -5.62 11.76
C LYS A 59 2.12 -7.05 11.63
N VAL A 60 1.20 -8.02 11.62
CA VAL A 60 1.49 -9.42 11.34
C VAL A 60 1.35 -9.66 9.85
N TYR A 61 2.36 -10.25 9.24
CA TYR A 61 2.39 -10.55 7.82
C TYR A 61 2.24 -12.04 7.57
N LYS A 62 1.45 -12.40 6.56
CA LYS A 62 1.28 -13.80 6.14
C LYS A 62 2.40 -14.18 5.18
N ARG A 63 2.77 -15.47 5.18
CA ARG A 63 3.65 -16.02 4.15
C ARG A 63 3.07 -15.76 2.77
N GLY A 64 3.92 -15.33 1.83
CA GLY A 64 3.53 -14.98 0.48
C GLY A 64 3.04 -13.55 0.30
N SER A 65 2.83 -12.79 1.39
CA SER A 65 2.51 -11.37 1.29
C SER A 65 3.65 -10.60 0.61
N ILE A 66 3.30 -9.64 -0.23
CA ILE A 66 4.26 -8.77 -0.90
C ILE A 66 4.40 -7.46 -0.12
N VAL A 67 5.63 -7.03 0.12
CA VAL A 67 5.98 -5.75 0.75
C VAL A 67 6.99 -4.98 -0.07
N ASN A 68 7.03 -3.66 0.06
CA ASN A 68 8.09 -2.82 -0.50
C ASN A 68 9.15 -2.57 0.58
N VAL A 69 10.42 -2.76 0.25
CA VAL A 69 11.51 -2.81 1.23
C VAL A 69 12.64 -1.88 0.80
N ASP A 70 13.13 -1.05 1.72
CA ASP A 70 14.39 -0.32 1.56
C ASP A 70 15.56 -1.29 1.77
N PHE A 71 16.17 -1.81 0.70
CA PHE A 71 17.39 -2.62 0.81
C PHE A 71 18.66 -1.78 1.03
N GLY A 72 18.57 -0.46 0.99
CA GLY A 72 19.67 0.47 1.25
C GLY A 72 20.70 0.49 0.13
N VAL A 73 21.85 1.13 0.39
CA VAL A 73 23.03 1.08 -0.49
C VAL A 73 24.04 0.10 0.09
N ASN A 74 24.14 -1.08 -0.53
CA ASN A 74 24.96 -2.18 -0.02
C ASN A 74 26.29 -2.34 -0.77
N VAL A 75 27.20 -3.11 -0.18
CA VAL A 75 28.55 -3.34 -0.72
C VAL A 75 28.53 -4.36 -1.87
N GLY A 76 29.51 -4.28 -2.77
CA GLY A 76 29.64 -5.25 -3.86
C GLY A 76 28.39 -5.39 -4.73
N GLN A 77 27.97 -6.63 -4.96
CA GLN A 77 26.81 -7.02 -5.76
C GLN A 77 25.54 -7.29 -4.92
N GLU A 78 25.56 -6.96 -3.63
CA GLU A 78 24.38 -7.07 -2.78
C GLU A 78 23.25 -6.17 -3.31
N LEU A 79 22.02 -6.66 -3.19
CA LEU A 79 20.83 -5.96 -3.65
C LEU A 79 20.78 -4.56 -3.03
N THR A 80 20.52 -3.55 -3.87
CA THR A 80 20.53 -2.13 -3.47
C THR A 80 19.25 -1.45 -3.96
N GLY A 81 18.74 -0.51 -3.16
CA GLY A 81 17.58 0.32 -3.46
C GLY A 81 16.26 -0.30 -2.99
N ASN A 82 15.16 0.36 -3.36
CA ASN A 82 13.82 -0.07 -2.95
C ASN A 82 13.30 -1.13 -3.91
N HIS A 83 12.88 -2.28 -3.38
CA HIS A 83 12.30 -3.36 -4.18
C HIS A 83 11.11 -3.98 -3.46
N PHE A 84 10.14 -4.46 -4.24
CA PHE A 84 9.14 -5.37 -3.70
C PHE A 84 9.80 -6.68 -3.27
N ALA A 85 9.23 -7.36 -2.28
CA ALA A 85 9.71 -8.62 -1.77
C ALA A 85 8.56 -9.49 -1.23
N ILE A 86 8.71 -10.81 -1.35
CA ILE A 86 7.77 -11.81 -0.83
C ILE A 86 8.21 -12.22 0.57
N ILE A 87 7.29 -12.24 1.53
CA ILE A 87 7.54 -12.70 2.89
C ILE A 87 7.56 -14.23 2.97
N LEU A 88 8.61 -14.79 3.57
CA LEU A 88 8.78 -16.25 3.73
C LEU A 88 8.38 -16.79 5.10
N ASN A 89 8.29 -15.94 6.13
CA ASN A 89 7.93 -16.36 7.48
C ASN A 89 6.59 -17.10 7.47
N LYS A 90 6.58 -18.36 7.93
CA LYS A 90 5.36 -19.15 8.11
C LYS A 90 4.55 -18.66 9.33
N HIS A 91 5.26 -18.23 10.38
CA HIS A 91 4.69 -17.79 11.65
C HIS A 91 5.28 -16.42 12.02
N ASP A 92 4.57 -15.36 11.64
CA ASP A 92 4.88 -14.00 12.10
C ASP A 92 4.00 -13.62 13.29
N ASN A 93 4.44 -12.66 14.10
CA ASN A 93 3.66 -12.12 15.22
C ASN A 93 3.97 -10.63 15.45
N SER A 94 3.16 -9.96 16.28
CA SER A 94 3.27 -8.51 16.53
C SER A 94 4.52 -8.08 17.30
N ARG A 95 5.25 -9.02 17.91
CA ARG A 95 6.53 -8.79 18.61
C ARG A 95 7.74 -9.12 17.74
N ASN A 96 7.53 -9.73 16.57
CA ASN A 96 8.61 -10.07 15.65
C ASN A 96 8.92 -8.87 14.75
N ASP A 97 10.05 -8.22 14.98
CA ASP A 97 10.50 -7.06 14.20
C ASP A 97 11.27 -7.46 12.92
N LYS A 98 11.47 -8.76 12.67
CA LYS A 98 12.29 -9.28 11.57
C LYS A 98 11.47 -10.12 10.59
N LEU A 99 11.64 -9.88 9.29
CA LEU A 99 11.08 -10.70 8.22
C LEU A 99 12.20 -11.32 7.39
N THR A 100 12.04 -12.58 6.98
CA THR A 100 12.82 -13.20 5.92
C THR A 100 12.05 -13.01 4.62
N VAL A 101 12.70 -12.43 3.61
CA VAL A 101 12.06 -12.03 2.37
C VAL A 101 12.83 -12.52 1.13
N ILE A 102 12.11 -12.70 0.03
CA ILE A 102 12.70 -12.86 -1.32
C ILE A 102 12.46 -11.57 -2.10
N PRO A 103 13.50 -10.84 -2.51
CA PRO A 103 13.34 -9.69 -3.37
C PRO A 103 12.74 -10.04 -4.74
N LEU A 104 11.99 -9.11 -5.30
CA LEU A 104 11.42 -9.19 -6.64
C LEU A 104 12.24 -8.35 -7.62
N THR A 105 12.30 -8.80 -8.87
CA THR A 105 12.95 -8.12 -9.98
C THR A 105 12.01 -8.04 -11.18
N SER A 106 12.24 -7.09 -12.09
CA SER A 106 11.54 -6.99 -13.38
C SER A 106 12.33 -7.62 -14.52
N HIS A 107 13.35 -8.43 -14.21
CA HIS A 107 14.18 -9.12 -15.20
C HIS A 107 14.33 -10.58 -14.82
N GLU A 108 14.24 -11.44 -15.81
CA GLU A 108 14.54 -12.86 -15.65
C GLU A 108 16.05 -13.07 -15.48
N HIS A 109 16.40 -13.90 -14.50
CA HIS A 109 17.77 -14.34 -14.24
C HIS A 109 17.78 -15.83 -13.89
N PRO A 110 18.94 -16.50 -13.92
CA PRO A 110 19.07 -17.84 -13.36
C PRO A 110 18.58 -17.88 -11.91
N ASN A 111 17.87 -18.95 -11.54
CA ASN A 111 17.30 -19.15 -10.20
C ASN A 111 16.28 -18.07 -9.80
N THR A 112 15.51 -17.58 -10.77
CA THR A 112 14.34 -16.74 -10.51
C THR A 112 13.05 -17.52 -10.74
N VAL A 113 12.00 -17.19 -9.97
CA VAL A 113 10.66 -17.78 -10.14
C VAL A 113 9.72 -16.69 -10.63
N LYS A 114 9.14 -16.88 -11.82
CA LYS A 114 8.16 -15.95 -12.39
C LYS A 114 6.87 -15.95 -11.55
N LEU A 115 6.33 -14.77 -11.26
CA LEU A 115 5.00 -14.64 -10.66
C LEU A 115 3.92 -14.78 -11.75
N ASP A 116 2.75 -15.27 -11.34
CA ASP A 116 1.57 -15.43 -12.21
C ASP A 116 0.87 -14.10 -12.54
N LYS A 117 1.07 -13.07 -11.71
CA LYS A 117 0.52 -11.73 -11.88
C LYS A 117 1.58 -10.65 -11.65
N THR A 118 1.46 -9.53 -12.35
CA THR A 118 2.28 -8.34 -12.06
C THR A 118 1.90 -7.74 -10.70
N ILE A 119 2.75 -6.85 -10.17
CA ILE A 119 2.43 -6.15 -8.92
C ILE A 119 1.20 -5.27 -9.09
N LEU A 120 1.03 -4.62 -10.24
CA LEU A 120 -0.20 -3.88 -10.53
C LEU A 120 -1.42 -4.81 -10.45
N ASN A 121 -1.41 -5.95 -11.15
CA ASN A 121 -2.56 -6.86 -11.18
C ASN A 121 -2.91 -7.42 -9.80
N LEU A 122 -1.92 -7.70 -8.95
CA LEU A 122 -2.17 -8.12 -7.57
C LEU A 122 -2.81 -7.01 -6.74
N SER A 123 -2.43 -5.75 -6.97
CA SER A 123 -2.94 -4.59 -6.23
C SER A 123 -4.32 -4.12 -6.66
N LEU A 124 -4.76 -4.41 -7.88
CA LEU A 124 -6.06 -3.93 -8.40
C LEU A 124 -7.24 -4.34 -7.51
N GLU A 125 -7.25 -5.57 -7.02
CA GLU A 125 -8.33 -6.05 -6.16
C GLU A 125 -8.45 -5.25 -4.85
N GLU A 126 -7.31 -4.96 -4.20
CA GLU A 126 -7.27 -4.14 -2.98
C GLU A 126 -7.74 -2.70 -3.23
N PHE A 127 -7.38 -2.11 -4.38
CA PHE A 127 -7.84 -0.77 -4.74
C PHE A 127 -9.33 -0.73 -5.06
N ILE A 128 -9.85 -1.75 -5.77
CA ILE A 128 -11.29 -1.88 -6.05
C ILE A 128 -12.06 -2.03 -4.74
N GLN A 129 -11.60 -2.90 -3.82
CA GLN A 129 -12.23 -3.05 -2.50
C GLN A 129 -12.20 -1.73 -1.68
N ALA A 130 -11.10 -0.98 -1.75
CA ALA A 130 -11.03 0.33 -1.10
C ALA A 130 -12.00 1.33 -1.73
N ALA A 131 -12.10 1.37 -3.05
CA ALA A 131 -13.03 2.23 -3.78
C ALA A 131 -14.49 1.90 -3.44
N VAL A 132 -14.88 0.62 -3.51
CA VAL A 132 -16.24 0.16 -3.14
C VAL A 132 -16.59 0.55 -1.71
N ARG A 133 -15.66 0.36 -0.76
CA ARG A 133 -15.87 0.77 0.64
C ARG A 133 -16.13 2.27 0.75
N LEU A 134 -15.31 3.11 0.11
CA LEU A 134 -15.47 4.56 0.14
C LEU A 134 -16.74 5.01 -0.58
N SER A 135 -17.12 4.37 -1.68
CA SER A 135 -18.40 4.60 -2.36
C SER A 135 -19.59 4.27 -1.47
N THR A 136 -19.52 3.18 -0.70
CA THR A 136 -20.55 2.79 0.28
C THR A 136 -20.70 3.82 1.38
N ILE A 137 -19.58 4.28 1.96
CA ILE A 137 -19.57 5.34 2.98
C ILE A 137 -20.13 6.65 2.42
N ASN A 138 -19.73 7.03 1.21
CA ASN A 138 -20.23 8.24 0.56
C ASN A 138 -21.73 8.13 0.24
N TYR A 139 -22.20 6.97 -0.19
CA TYR A 139 -23.62 6.72 -0.42
C TYR A 139 -24.43 6.82 0.89
N ALA A 140 -23.92 6.26 1.99
CA ALA A 140 -24.53 6.41 3.31
C ALA A 140 -24.61 7.88 3.76
N LEU A 141 -23.55 8.67 3.54
CA LEU A 141 -23.58 10.12 3.79
C LEU A 141 -24.69 10.82 2.98
N ILE A 142 -24.75 10.54 1.68
CA ILE A 142 -25.78 11.11 0.79
C ILE A 142 -27.18 10.70 1.24
N TYR A 143 -27.37 9.44 1.68
CA TYR A 143 -28.65 8.94 2.17
C TYR A 143 -29.12 9.69 3.43
N VAL A 144 -28.23 9.88 4.41
CA VAL A 144 -28.58 10.65 5.63
C VAL A 144 -28.96 12.09 5.27
N LEU A 145 -28.19 12.75 4.40
CA LEU A 145 -28.50 14.11 3.93
C LEU A 145 -29.82 14.15 3.15
N TYR A 146 -30.10 13.14 2.34
CA TYR A 146 -31.38 12.98 1.65
C TYR A 146 -32.54 12.92 2.64
N THR A 147 -32.44 12.16 3.73
CA THR A 147 -33.54 12.07 4.70
C THR A 147 -33.84 13.40 5.39
N ALA A 148 -32.80 14.21 5.64
CA ALA A 148 -32.97 15.57 6.15
C ALA A 148 -33.62 16.49 5.10
N ALA A 149 -33.15 16.42 3.84
CA ALA A 149 -33.70 17.22 2.74
C ALA A 149 -35.16 16.88 2.43
N LYS A 150 -35.54 15.59 2.47
CA LYS A 150 -36.92 15.13 2.23
C LYS A 150 -37.93 15.72 3.21
N LYS A 151 -37.52 15.98 4.46
CA LYS A 151 -38.38 16.64 5.46
C LYS A 151 -38.69 18.10 5.10
N ILE A 152 -37.81 18.74 4.32
CA ILE A 152 -37.97 20.13 3.87
C ILE A 152 -38.70 20.16 2.52
N ASN A 153 -38.33 19.28 1.61
CA ASN A 153 -38.94 19.15 0.28
C ASN A 153 -39.34 17.68 0.02
N PRO A 154 -40.63 17.34 0.12
CA PRO A 154 -41.13 15.98 -0.10
C PRO A 154 -40.79 15.39 -1.48
N ASP A 155 -40.61 16.22 -2.51
CA ASP A 155 -40.29 15.82 -3.89
C ASP A 155 -38.80 15.53 -4.10
N THR A 156 -38.00 15.56 -3.04
CA THR A 156 -36.57 15.22 -3.12
C THR A 156 -36.40 13.78 -3.60
N LYS A 157 -35.68 13.60 -4.70
CA LYS A 157 -35.32 12.28 -5.26
C LYS A 157 -34.37 11.55 -4.33
N THR A 158 -34.58 10.25 -4.18
CA THR A 158 -33.71 9.33 -3.44
C THR A 158 -32.29 9.31 -4.04
N PRO A 159 -31.27 8.92 -3.27
CA PRO A 159 -29.93 8.74 -3.79
C PRO A 159 -29.88 7.76 -4.97
N TYR A 160 -30.64 6.67 -4.92
CA TYR A 160 -30.76 5.70 -6.01
C TYR A 160 -31.32 6.34 -7.28
N GLU A 161 -32.46 7.04 -7.21
CA GLU A 161 -33.05 7.74 -8.36
C GLU A 161 -32.10 8.79 -8.96
N GLN A 162 -31.38 9.53 -8.11
CA GLN A 162 -30.35 10.46 -8.57
C GLN A 162 -29.20 9.75 -9.30
N PHE A 163 -28.79 8.59 -8.80
CA PHE A 163 -27.76 7.77 -9.43
C PHE A 163 -28.20 7.30 -10.83
N LEU A 164 -29.43 6.79 -10.97
CA LEU A 164 -30.00 6.37 -12.25
C LEU A 164 -30.06 7.52 -13.27
N LEU A 165 -30.45 8.72 -12.81
CA LEU A 165 -30.49 9.90 -13.67
C LEU A 165 -29.09 10.31 -14.16
N ASN A 166 -28.05 10.08 -13.35
CA ASN A 166 -26.68 10.35 -13.75
C ASN A 166 -26.09 9.23 -14.63
N ALA A 167 -26.51 7.98 -14.43
CA ALA A 167 -26.17 6.85 -15.30
C ALA A 167 -26.69 7.07 -16.72
N ASN A 168 -27.94 7.52 -16.86
CA ASN A 168 -28.56 7.80 -18.15
C ASN A 168 -27.91 8.95 -18.94
N LYS A 169 -26.99 9.70 -18.33
CA LYS A 169 -26.17 10.74 -18.99
C LYS A 169 -24.86 10.21 -19.57
N GLN A 170 -24.50 8.94 -19.34
CA GLN A 170 -23.27 8.37 -19.88
C GLN A 170 -23.39 8.01 -21.36
N GLU A 171 -22.26 8.03 -22.07
CA GLU A 171 -22.21 7.88 -23.52
C GLU A 171 -22.38 6.42 -23.97
N THR A 172 -21.90 5.44 -23.20
CA THR A 172 -21.92 4.02 -23.61
C THR A 172 -22.88 3.16 -22.77
N ASP A 173 -23.43 2.11 -23.39
CA ASP A 173 -24.32 1.16 -22.70
C ASP A 173 -23.56 0.27 -21.69
N GLU A 174 -22.27 0.03 -21.92
CA GLU A 174 -21.41 -0.67 -20.96
C GLU A 174 -21.20 0.14 -19.68
N GLU A 175 -20.90 1.44 -19.79
CA GLU A 175 -20.77 2.33 -18.63
C GLU A 175 -22.08 2.42 -17.85
N LYS A 176 -23.21 2.55 -18.56
CA LYS A 176 -24.55 2.53 -17.95
C LYS A 176 -24.78 1.26 -17.14
N MET A 177 -24.48 0.08 -17.72
CA MET A 177 -24.67 -1.21 -17.05
C MET A 177 -23.80 -1.33 -15.79
N VAL A 178 -22.54 -0.90 -15.84
CA VAL A 178 -21.63 -0.92 -14.68
C VAL A 178 -22.13 0.01 -13.57
N ILE A 179 -22.53 1.22 -13.93
CA ILE A 179 -23.06 2.21 -12.99
C ILE A 179 -24.37 1.71 -12.37
N GLN A 180 -25.27 1.13 -13.17
CA GLN A 180 -26.51 0.52 -12.67
C GLN A 180 -26.21 -0.58 -11.65
N GLY A 181 -25.33 -1.53 -11.99
CA GLY A 181 -24.98 -2.63 -11.09
C GLY A 181 -24.36 -2.13 -9.77
N LEU A 182 -23.56 -1.07 -9.82
CA LEU A 182 -23.04 -0.42 -8.60
C LEU A 182 -24.17 0.24 -7.80
N ALA A 183 -25.10 0.94 -8.44
CA ALA A 183 -26.25 1.56 -7.79
C ALA A 183 -27.12 0.52 -7.07
N ASP A 184 -27.39 -0.60 -7.74
CA ASP A 184 -28.17 -1.71 -7.21
C ASP A 184 -27.48 -2.34 -5.99
N SER A 185 -26.15 -2.55 -6.06
CA SER A 185 -25.36 -3.05 -4.93
C SER A 185 -25.38 -2.09 -3.74
N LEU A 186 -25.17 -0.79 -3.98
CA LEU A 186 -25.17 0.22 -2.92
C LEU A 186 -26.55 0.36 -2.26
N ASN A 187 -27.62 0.36 -3.06
CA ASN A 187 -28.99 0.43 -2.56
C ASN A 187 -29.39 -0.84 -1.79
N LYS A 188 -28.85 -2.00 -2.18
CA LYS A 188 -29.01 -3.24 -1.42
C LYS A 188 -28.28 -3.19 -0.08
N ASP A 189 -27.07 -2.64 -0.05
CA ASP A 189 -26.26 -2.54 1.18
C ASP A 189 -26.75 -1.42 2.12
N ILE A 190 -27.33 -0.36 1.57
CA ILE A 190 -27.87 0.82 2.29
C ILE A 190 -29.31 1.08 1.83
N PRO A 191 -30.29 0.22 2.22
CA PRO A 191 -31.68 0.35 1.79
C PRO A 191 -32.43 1.48 2.50
N ASP A 192 -31.99 1.84 3.70
CA ASP A 192 -32.67 2.77 4.60
C ASP A 192 -31.70 3.66 5.38
N ASN A 193 -32.30 4.61 6.12
CA ASN A 193 -31.56 5.57 6.92
C ASN A 193 -30.80 4.93 8.08
N ASP A 194 -31.35 3.85 8.65
CA ASP A 194 -30.74 3.17 9.80
C ASP A 194 -29.44 2.46 9.37
N SER A 195 -29.46 1.80 8.21
CA SER A 195 -28.29 1.20 7.56
C SER A 195 -27.24 2.26 7.20
N ALA A 196 -27.67 3.42 6.73
CA ALA A 196 -26.79 4.55 6.43
C ALA A 196 -26.11 5.09 7.70
N ILE A 197 -26.88 5.31 8.77
CA ILE A 197 -26.36 5.76 10.07
C ILE A 197 -25.37 4.74 10.65
N ALA A 198 -25.70 3.45 10.61
CA ALA A 198 -24.82 2.39 11.10
C ALA A 198 -23.49 2.35 10.34
N THR A 199 -23.52 2.57 9.02
CA THR A 199 -22.32 2.65 8.19
C THR A 199 -21.45 3.85 8.58
N LEU A 200 -22.04 5.03 8.74
CA LEU A 200 -21.30 6.25 9.10
C LEU A 200 -20.76 6.22 10.54
N LYS A 201 -21.47 5.60 11.50
CA LYS A 201 -20.97 5.48 12.88
C LYS A 201 -19.68 4.67 12.98
N ASN A 202 -19.42 3.79 12.01
CA ASN A 202 -18.17 3.04 11.90
C ASN A 202 -17.09 3.79 11.09
N TYR A 203 -17.35 5.03 10.68
CA TYR A 203 -16.45 5.82 9.82
C TYR A 203 -16.35 7.31 10.20
N PRO A 204 -15.15 7.79 10.60
CA PRO A 204 -14.02 6.98 11.05
C PRO A 204 -14.37 6.28 12.37
N PRO A 205 -13.71 5.17 12.72
CA PRO A 205 -13.90 4.53 14.02
C PRO A 205 -13.49 5.53 15.12
N LEU A 206 -14.48 6.15 15.75
CA LEU A 206 -14.30 7.20 16.75
C LEU A 206 -14.87 6.76 18.08
N THR A 207 -14.28 7.31 19.13
CA THR A 207 -14.62 7.06 20.54
C THR A 207 -15.77 7.93 21.05
N GLU A 208 -16.18 8.96 20.29
CA GLU A 208 -17.29 9.85 20.67
C GLU A 208 -18.59 9.45 19.99
N HIS A 209 -19.58 9.14 20.83
CA HIS A 209 -20.96 8.93 20.42
C HIS A 209 -21.70 10.26 20.47
N SER A 210 -22.08 10.79 19.31
CA SER A 210 -23.13 11.81 19.23
C SER A 210 -24.45 11.11 18.95
N ASP A 211 -25.47 11.41 19.74
CA ASP A 211 -26.83 10.89 19.53
C ASP A 211 -27.45 11.48 18.25
N ASN A 212 -27.05 12.68 17.86
CA ASN A 212 -27.45 13.32 16.61
C ASN A 212 -26.44 13.03 15.48
N ILE A 213 -26.91 12.38 14.41
CA ILE A 213 -26.07 12.03 13.26
C ILE A 213 -25.60 13.25 12.46
N LEU A 214 -26.39 14.33 12.38
CA LEU A 214 -25.98 15.53 11.63
C LEU A 214 -24.84 16.25 12.35
N ASP A 215 -24.92 16.37 13.67
CA ASP A 215 -23.84 16.91 14.49
C ASP A 215 -22.60 16.03 14.39
N TYR A 216 -22.76 14.70 14.39
CA TYR A 216 -21.65 13.77 14.14
C TYR A 216 -20.97 14.05 12.80
N ILE A 217 -21.75 14.17 11.71
CA ILE A 217 -21.23 14.40 10.35
C ILE A 217 -20.44 15.71 10.27
N ILE A 218 -21.01 16.80 10.82
CA ILE A 218 -20.43 18.13 10.77
C ILE A 218 -19.19 18.21 11.66
N ASN A 219 -19.30 17.85 12.94
CA ASN A 219 -18.22 17.96 13.91
C ASN A 219 -17.02 17.09 13.52
N ASN A 220 -17.26 15.96 12.86
CA ASN A 220 -16.20 15.06 12.40
C ASN A 220 -15.72 15.33 10.98
N ASN A 221 -16.27 16.33 10.29
CA ASN A 221 -15.92 16.68 8.90
C ASN A 221 -15.90 15.45 7.98
N ILE A 222 -16.94 14.61 8.06
CA ILE A 222 -16.97 13.29 7.41
C ILE A 222 -16.70 13.40 5.90
N SER A 223 -17.31 14.37 5.21
CA SER A 223 -17.08 14.60 3.78
C SER A 223 -15.61 14.83 3.45
N ASN A 224 -14.91 15.66 4.24
CA ASN A 224 -13.49 15.94 4.03
C ASN A 224 -12.63 14.71 4.27
N LYS A 225 -13.00 13.86 5.24
CA LYS A 225 -12.30 12.58 5.48
C LYS A 225 -12.50 11.60 4.33
N ILE A 226 -13.72 11.48 3.77
CA ILE A 226 -13.98 10.68 2.57
C ILE A 226 -13.11 11.17 1.40
N ILE A 227 -13.11 12.49 1.13
CA ILE A 227 -12.29 13.08 0.06
C ILE A 227 -10.80 12.79 0.28
N HIS A 228 -10.32 12.92 1.52
CA HIS A 228 -8.94 12.60 1.87
C HIS A 228 -8.60 11.14 1.57
N ASP A 229 -9.42 10.19 2.04
CA ASP A 229 -9.19 8.76 1.82
C ASP A 229 -9.26 8.38 0.33
N VAL A 230 -10.17 9.00 -0.44
CA VAL A 230 -10.23 8.85 -1.91
C VAL A 230 -8.91 9.31 -2.55
N ASN A 231 -8.36 10.45 -2.10
CA ASN A 231 -7.09 10.95 -2.60
C ASN A 231 -5.93 10.01 -2.27
N LEU A 232 -5.90 9.43 -1.07
CA LEU A 232 -4.87 8.44 -0.69
C LEU A 232 -4.92 7.19 -1.58
N VAL A 233 -6.13 6.67 -1.86
CA VAL A 233 -6.32 5.53 -2.77
C VAL A 233 -5.86 5.89 -4.19
N SER A 234 -6.26 7.06 -4.69
CA SER A 234 -5.89 7.54 -6.03
C SER A 234 -4.38 7.72 -6.18
N GLU A 235 -3.71 8.32 -5.20
CA GLU A 235 -2.25 8.47 -5.17
C GLU A 235 -1.54 7.12 -5.22
N ALA A 236 -1.96 6.18 -4.37
CA ALA A 236 -1.40 4.84 -4.34
C ALA A 236 -1.63 4.12 -5.69
N MET A 237 -2.85 4.14 -6.21
CA MET A 237 -3.18 3.53 -7.51
C MET A 237 -2.33 4.11 -8.64
N ASN A 238 -2.17 5.44 -8.69
CA ASN A 238 -1.36 6.11 -9.69
C ASN A 238 0.11 5.69 -9.62
N LYS A 239 0.67 5.52 -8.41
CA LYS A 239 2.03 4.99 -8.25
C LYS A 239 2.14 3.57 -8.81
N TYR A 240 1.16 2.72 -8.53
CA TYR A 240 1.18 1.32 -8.92
C TYR A 240 1.01 1.06 -10.42
N LYS A 241 0.46 2.01 -11.18
CA LYS A 241 0.40 1.93 -12.67
C LYS A 241 1.78 1.64 -13.29
N SER A 242 2.85 2.11 -12.67
CA SER A 242 4.23 1.87 -13.13
C SER A 242 4.74 0.43 -12.93
N TYR A 243 4.04 -0.40 -12.15
CA TYR A 243 4.44 -1.76 -11.81
C TYR A 243 3.68 -2.85 -12.60
N ASN A 244 3.39 -2.58 -13.87
CA ASN A 244 2.71 -3.49 -14.80
C ASN A 244 3.67 -4.42 -15.57
N LYS A 245 4.94 -4.49 -15.17
CA LYS A 245 5.91 -5.39 -15.80
C LYS A 245 5.79 -6.78 -15.19
N GLU A 246 6.14 -7.79 -15.99
CA GLU A 246 6.42 -9.12 -15.46
C GLU A 246 7.41 -9.02 -14.30
N THR A 247 7.26 -9.90 -13.32
CA THR A 247 8.09 -9.87 -12.12
C THR A 247 8.48 -11.27 -11.69
N TRP A 248 9.68 -11.38 -11.15
CA TRP A 248 10.27 -12.65 -10.73
C TRP A 248 10.84 -12.54 -9.33
N ALA A 249 10.68 -13.60 -8.53
CA ALA A 249 11.31 -13.74 -7.23
C ALA A 249 12.76 -14.20 -7.38
N LYS A 250 13.71 -13.45 -6.83
CA LYS A 250 15.14 -13.72 -6.95
C LYS A 250 15.63 -14.60 -5.79
N ILE A 251 15.56 -15.92 -5.99
CA ILE A 251 15.77 -16.93 -4.94
C ILE A 251 17.18 -16.84 -4.34
N SER A 252 18.20 -16.45 -5.13
CA SER A 252 19.57 -16.25 -4.64
C SER A 252 19.72 -15.15 -3.58
N ASP A 253 18.77 -14.21 -3.52
CA ASP A 253 18.89 -12.97 -2.74
C ASP A 253 18.01 -12.98 -1.48
N ILE A 254 17.62 -14.17 -1.02
CA ILE A 254 16.87 -14.34 0.23
C ILE A 254 17.68 -13.71 1.37
N GLN A 255 17.02 -12.81 2.10
CA GLN A 255 17.65 -12.11 3.21
C GLN A 255 16.64 -11.73 4.28
N THR A 256 17.15 -11.38 5.46
CA THR A 256 16.34 -10.82 6.54
C THR A 256 16.32 -9.30 6.49
N VAL A 257 15.16 -8.71 6.77
CA VAL A 257 14.98 -7.26 6.90
C VAL A 257 14.17 -6.93 8.14
N SER A 258 14.43 -5.77 8.75
CA SER A 258 13.58 -5.24 9.81
C SER A 258 12.25 -4.73 9.25
N LYS A 259 11.15 -4.89 9.99
CA LYS A 259 9.83 -4.33 9.63
C LYS A 259 9.84 -2.80 9.58
N THR A 260 10.84 -2.14 10.17
CA THR A 260 11.05 -0.69 10.07
C THR A 260 11.55 -0.25 8.69
N ARG A 261 12.13 -1.18 7.92
CA ARG A 261 12.61 -0.94 6.54
C ARG A 261 11.51 -1.12 5.49
N LEU A 262 10.28 -1.40 5.90
CA LEU A 262 9.15 -1.52 4.98
C LEU A 262 8.66 -0.12 4.60
N ILE A 263 8.56 0.14 3.30
CA ILE A 263 8.19 1.43 2.74
C ILE A 263 6.70 1.40 2.40
N ARG A 264 5.94 2.39 2.88
CA ARG A 264 4.55 2.62 2.47
C ARG A 264 4.43 3.97 1.80
N ILE A 265 3.59 4.06 0.78
CA ILE A 265 3.19 5.32 0.15
C ILE A 265 2.30 6.10 1.12
N ASN A 266 1.21 5.46 1.55
CA ASN A 266 0.23 6.01 2.49
C ASN A 266 -0.61 4.86 3.11
N SER A 267 -1.71 5.18 3.80
CA SER A 267 -2.58 4.18 4.44
C SER A 267 -3.34 3.27 3.46
N ALA A 268 -3.50 3.71 2.21
CA ALA A 268 -4.16 2.94 1.15
C ALA A 268 -3.22 1.99 0.40
N ASP A 269 -1.91 2.01 0.70
CA ASP A 269 -0.93 1.15 0.07
C ASP A 269 -1.27 -0.35 0.29
N PRO A 270 -1.41 -1.16 -0.78
CA PRO A 270 -1.83 -2.56 -0.68
C PRO A 270 -0.76 -3.49 -0.12
N ILE A 271 0.46 -3.01 0.16
CA ILE A 271 1.52 -3.88 0.68
C ILE A 271 1.14 -4.60 1.99
N GLY A 272 1.54 -5.86 2.05
CA GLY A 272 1.21 -6.78 3.12
C GLY A 272 -0.26 -7.22 3.13
N LYS A 273 -1.08 -6.78 2.17
CA LYS A 273 -2.42 -7.34 1.91
C LYS A 273 -2.38 -8.24 0.68
N ILE A 274 -1.76 -7.76 -0.39
CA ILE A 274 -1.50 -8.54 -1.60
C ILE A 274 -0.54 -9.71 -1.32
N LYS A 275 -0.76 -10.82 -2.02
CA LYS A 275 0.02 -12.06 -1.87
C LYS A 275 0.19 -12.77 -3.22
N VAL A 276 1.28 -13.52 -3.35
CA VAL A 276 1.44 -14.47 -4.46
C VAL A 276 0.52 -15.68 -4.30
N SER A 277 0.25 -16.38 -5.40
CA SER A 277 -0.58 -17.59 -5.38
C SER A 277 0.13 -18.78 -4.71
N PRO A 278 -0.63 -19.77 -4.22
CA PRO A 278 -0.05 -20.99 -3.65
C PRO A 278 0.86 -21.76 -4.62
N SER A 279 0.55 -21.76 -5.92
CA SER A 279 1.39 -22.41 -6.94
C SER A 279 2.76 -21.74 -7.05
N VAL A 280 2.82 -20.41 -7.05
CA VAL A 280 4.08 -19.64 -7.01
C VAL A 280 4.88 -19.98 -5.74
N LEU A 281 4.23 -20.05 -4.57
CA LEU A 281 4.91 -20.41 -3.32
C LEU A 281 5.48 -21.84 -3.35
N ASN A 282 4.75 -22.80 -3.90
CA ASN A 282 5.23 -24.17 -4.05
C ASN A 282 6.46 -24.25 -4.96
N THR A 283 6.46 -23.48 -6.05
CA THR A 283 7.62 -23.36 -6.96
C THR A 283 8.81 -22.72 -6.25
N ILE A 284 8.58 -21.64 -5.50
CA ILE A 284 9.61 -21.00 -4.65
C ILE A 284 10.20 -22.03 -3.67
N ASP A 285 9.38 -22.83 -3.00
CA ASP A 285 9.84 -23.84 -2.04
C ASP A 285 10.67 -24.95 -2.70
N LYS A 286 10.36 -25.30 -3.95
CA LYS A 286 11.15 -26.23 -4.75
C LYS A 286 12.50 -25.63 -5.13
N GLU A 287 12.51 -24.41 -5.66
CA GLU A 287 13.74 -23.75 -6.10
C GLU A 287 14.67 -23.38 -4.93
N ILE A 288 14.13 -23.00 -3.77
CA ILE A 288 14.93 -22.83 -2.54
C ILE A 288 15.66 -24.11 -2.18
N ARG A 289 14.96 -25.26 -2.18
CA ARG A 289 15.58 -26.56 -1.91
C ARG A 289 16.66 -26.89 -2.93
N LYS A 290 16.34 -26.75 -4.21
CA LYS A 290 17.30 -27.00 -5.29
C LYS A 290 18.56 -26.10 -5.18
N GLN A 291 18.40 -24.85 -4.76
CA GLN A 291 19.50 -23.89 -4.73
C GLN A 291 20.36 -23.98 -3.47
N PHE A 292 19.76 -24.25 -2.30
CA PHE A 292 20.44 -24.14 -1.01
C PHE A 292 20.57 -25.46 -0.25
N THR A 293 20.04 -26.56 -0.78
CA THR A 293 20.12 -27.88 -0.15
C THR A 293 20.68 -28.92 -1.11
N LYS A 294 21.17 -30.03 -0.56
CA LYS A 294 21.71 -31.17 -1.32
C LYS A 294 20.61 -32.13 -1.74
#